data_AF-A0A6P9AA06-F1
#
_entry.id   AF-A0A6P9AA06-F1
#
_cell.length_a   1.000
_cell.length_b   1.000
_cell.length_c   1.000
_cell.angle_alpha   90.00
_cell.angle_beta   90.00
_cell.angle_gamma   90.00
#
_symmetry.space_group_name_H-M   'P 1'
#
loop_
_entity.id
_entity.type
_entity.pdbx_description
1 polymer ?
#
loop_
_entity_poly.entity_id
_entity_poly.type
_entity_poly.pdbx_seq_one_letter_code
_entity_poly.pdbx_strand_id
1 'polypeptide(L)'
;MAFLYIMWLARMVIDRWCCTVHRFALCDLARCAALYCQRHPPSRAAWATLLRTAMIIVFLFAAGLWVNTIWNEGAYPDAVSVFQVLHHVASSVALLTEMMEVLFVGPAMLLSVLIADLRKECEALIKQTRLPRPLVSLKMDSAFSNQDYAGRIKQPHNDTVEMWRSFRVRQQFLHDMTIGLNAMFALVHLVKTCHILYVASLSTSHGIIYLMLDSPAWQSYIPLLYSVLACATFVGLCCTAQMAENELALLSNGLLGFLAQKPEVSPGTKQEIELFVRSVRWQRGRFNVYGIFYLNTNTMKAVLGCISTYVVVLWQFDARMS
;
A
#
# COMPACT_ATOMS: atom_id res chain seq x y z
N MET A 1 10.69 -17.47 -6.82
CA MET A 1 9.94 -17.62 -8.08
C MET A 1 8.75 -16.66 -8.17
N ALA A 2 7.70 -16.78 -7.34
CA ALA A 2 6.49 -15.93 -7.46
C ALA A 2 6.72 -14.41 -7.29
N PHE A 3 7.57 -13.98 -6.35
CA PHE A 3 7.94 -12.56 -6.19
C PHE A 3 8.66 -11.98 -7.40
N LEU A 4 9.60 -12.76 -7.96
CA LEU A 4 10.28 -12.39 -9.20
C LEU A 4 9.28 -12.31 -10.36
N TYR A 5 8.24 -13.13 -10.36
CA TYR A 5 7.18 -13.09 -11.36
C TYR A 5 6.30 -11.83 -11.24
N ILE A 6 5.91 -11.43 -10.03
CA ILE A 6 5.18 -10.17 -9.78
C ILE A 6 6.05 -8.96 -10.14
N MET A 7 7.32 -8.97 -9.74
CA MET A 7 8.30 -7.93 -10.10
C MET A 7 8.57 -7.90 -11.62
N TRP A 8 8.52 -9.04 -12.29
CA TRP A 8 8.72 -9.15 -13.74
C TRP A 8 7.48 -8.73 -14.53
N LEU A 9 6.27 -9.03 -14.05
CA LEU A 9 5.02 -8.47 -14.57
C LEU A 9 4.99 -6.95 -14.40
N ALA A 10 5.37 -6.44 -13.22
CA ALA A 10 5.54 -5.01 -13.01
C ALA A 10 6.58 -4.43 -13.99
N ARG A 11 7.73 -5.09 -14.16
CA ARG A 11 8.76 -4.70 -15.13
C ARG A 11 8.26 -4.70 -16.57
N MET A 12 7.46 -5.67 -17.00
CA MET A 12 6.85 -5.70 -18.34
C MET A 12 5.90 -4.53 -18.58
N VAL A 13 5.08 -4.19 -17.59
CA VAL A 13 4.17 -3.04 -17.66
C VAL A 13 4.97 -1.73 -17.68
N ILE A 14 6.03 -1.64 -16.85
CA ILE A 14 6.95 -0.50 -16.79
C ILE A 14 7.72 -0.31 -18.11
N ASP A 15 8.26 -1.39 -18.68
CA ASP A 15 9.09 -1.39 -19.89
C ASP A 15 8.32 -0.92 -21.13
N ARG A 16 6.99 -1.06 -21.11
CA ARG A 16 6.13 -0.83 -22.26
C ARG A 16 5.38 0.51 -22.20
N TRP A 17 5.23 1.13 -21.01
CA TRP A 17 4.35 2.30 -20.84
C TRP A 17 4.84 3.40 -19.88
N CYS A 18 5.86 3.19 -19.05
CA CYS A 18 6.45 4.30 -18.31
C CYS A 18 7.31 5.12 -19.28
N CYS A 19 6.92 6.37 -19.53
CA CYS A 19 7.85 7.36 -20.08
C CYS A 19 9.18 7.27 -19.32
N THR A 20 10.28 7.37 -20.07
CA THR A 20 11.68 7.10 -19.68
C THR A 20 12.14 7.66 -18.33
N VAL A 21 11.46 8.67 -17.78
CA VAL A 21 11.84 9.38 -16.55
C VAL A 21 11.53 8.60 -15.25
N HIS A 22 10.48 7.78 -15.19
CA HIS A 22 10.12 7.05 -13.96
C HIS A 22 10.57 5.58 -13.93
N ARG A 23 11.06 5.06 -15.05
CA ARG A 23 11.50 3.66 -15.17
C ARG A 23 12.70 3.36 -14.27
N PHE A 24 13.69 4.25 -14.22
CA PHE A 24 14.88 4.07 -13.38
C PHE A 24 14.53 4.03 -11.89
N ALA A 25 13.72 4.98 -11.42
CA ALA A 25 13.34 5.06 -10.01
C ALA A 25 12.50 3.85 -9.56
N LEU A 26 11.62 3.34 -10.43
CA LEU A 26 10.87 2.10 -10.19
C LEU A 26 11.78 0.85 -10.17
N CYS A 27 12.75 0.76 -11.08
CA CYS A 27 13.73 -0.32 -11.06
C CYS A 27 14.63 -0.28 -9.83
N ASP A 28 15.02 0.91 -9.38
CA ASP A 28 15.81 1.09 -8.16
C ASP A 28 15.00 0.72 -6.91
N LEU A 29 13.73 1.13 -6.83
CA LEU A 29 12.85 0.69 -5.75
C LEU A 29 12.67 -0.82 -5.75
N ALA A 30 12.42 -1.42 -6.91
CA ALA A 30 12.30 -2.87 -7.08
C ALA A 30 13.57 -3.58 -6.60
N ARG A 31 14.74 -3.05 -6.96
CA ARG A 31 16.05 -3.57 -6.53
C ARG A 31 16.24 -3.42 -5.03
N CYS A 32 15.91 -2.27 -4.45
CA CYS A 32 15.99 -2.03 -3.01
C CYS A 32 15.08 -2.98 -2.24
N ALA A 33 13.83 -3.16 -2.68
CA ALA A 33 12.89 -4.11 -2.08
C ALA A 33 13.39 -5.55 -2.22
N ALA A 34 13.95 -5.93 -3.37
CA ALA A 34 14.52 -7.26 -3.58
C ALA A 34 15.73 -7.51 -2.67
N LEU A 35 16.65 -6.55 -2.55
CA LEU A 35 17.81 -6.63 -1.65
C LEU A 35 17.38 -6.69 -0.18
N TYR A 36 16.38 -5.89 0.21
CA TYR A 36 15.78 -5.95 1.54
C TYR A 36 15.22 -7.34 1.82
N CYS A 37 14.39 -7.88 0.91
CA CYS A 37 13.79 -9.21 1.06
C CYS A 37 14.81 -10.36 0.99
N GLN A 38 15.92 -10.19 0.28
CA GLN A 38 17.02 -11.18 0.28
C GLN A 38 17.74 -11.20 1.61
N ARG A 39 17.98 -10.03 2.21
CA ARG A 39 18.67 -9.91 3.49
C ARG A 39 17.75 -10.24 4.68
N HIS A 40 16.47 -9.94 4.54
CA HIS A 40 15.44 -10.09 5.55
C HIS A 40 14.21 -10.77 4.91
N PRO A 41 14.24 -12.11 4.77
CA PRO A 41 13.16 -12.83 4.11
C PRO A 41 11.84 -12.63 4.86
N PRO A 42 10.76 -12.23 4.17
CA PRO A 42 9.45 -12.04 4.81
C PRO A 42 8.97 -13.33 5.47
N SER A 43 8.24 -13.21 6.56
CA SER A 43 7.59 -14.36 7.20
C SER A 43 6.59 -15.05 6.25
N ARG A 44 6.27 -16.32 6.51
CA ARG A 44 5.25 -17.06 5.73
C ARG A 44 3.90 -16.34 5.73
N ALA A 45 3.54 -15.70 6.85
CA ALA A 45 2.32 -14.92 6.96
C ALA A 45 2.37 -13.66 6.09
N ALA A 46 3.49 -12.94 6.10
CA ALA A 46 3.71 -11.79 5.23
C ALA A 46 3.62 -12.18 3.75
N TRP A 47 4.25 -13.29 3.35
CA TRP A 47 4.15 -13.83 2.00
C TRP A 47 2.72 -14.14 1.58
N ALA A 48 1.95 -14.80 2.46
CA ALA A 48 0.56 -15.11 2.18
C ALA A 48 -0.28 -13.83 1.98
N THR A 49 -0.05 -12.79 2.79
CA THR A 49 -0.72 -11.50 2.64
C THR A 49 -0.35 -10.81 1.34
N LEU A 50 0.95 -10.78 0.98
CA LEU A 50 1.40 -10.21 -0.29
C LEU A 50 0.74 -10.90 -1.49
N LEU A 51 0.69 -12.23 -1.47
CA LEU A 51 0.08 -13.00 -2.55
C LEU A 51 -1.42 -12.75 -2.66
N ARG A 52 -2.14 -12.77 -1.53
CA ARG A 52 -3.59 -12.51 -1.51
C ARG A 52 -3.91 -11.15 -2.12
N THR A 53 -3.19 -10.12 -1.75
CA THR A 53 -3.50 -8.81 -2.30
C THR A 53 -3.02 -8.65 -3.73
N ALA A 54 -1.89 -9.26 -4.12
CA ALA A 54 -1.52 -9.30 -5.53
C ALA A 54 -2.66 -9.91 -6.37
N MET A 55 -3.30 -10.98 -5.91
CA MET A 55 -4.47 -11.56 -6.57
C MET A 55 -5.67 -10.60 -6.60
N ILE A 56 -5.97 -9.90 -5.50
CA ILE A 56 -7.05 -8.90 -5.44
C ILE A 56 -6.80 -7.76 -6.44
N ILE A 57 -5.57 -7.23 -6.48
CA ILE A 57 -5.19 -6.16 -7.41
C ILE A 57 -5.35 -6.62 -8.86
N VAL A 58 -4.86 -7.82 -9.18
CA VAL A 58 -4.99 -8.41 -10.53
C VAL A 58 -6.46 -8.60 -10.90
N PHE A 59 -7.29 -9.06 -9.95
CA PHE A 59 -8.73 -9.22 -10.17
C PHE A 59 -9.43 -7.89 -10.42
N LEU A 60 -9.18 -6.87 -9.59
CA LEU A 60 -9.77 -5.53 -9.75
C LEU A 60 -9.36 -4.91 -11.08
N PHE A 61 -8.10 -5.08 -11.47
CA PHE A 61 -7.60 -4.63 -12.77
C PHE A 61 -8.26 -5.35 -13.94
N ALA A 62 -8.39 -6.68 -13.89
CA ALA A 62 -9.06 -7.44 -14.94
C ALA A 62 -10.55 -7.07 -15.04
N ALA A 63 -11.22 -6.83 -13.91
CA ALA A 63 -12.61 -6.41 -13.86
C ALA A 63 -12.79 -5.00 -14.45
N GLY A 64 -11.94 -4.05 -14.09
CA GLY A 64 -11.99 -2.69 -14.63
C GLY A 64 -11.69 -2.64 -16.14
N LEU A 65 -10.69 -3.40 -16.61
CA LEU A 65 -10.45 -3.60 -18.05
C LEU A 65 -11.69 -4.16 -18.76
N TRP A 66 -12.31 -5.19 -18.21
CA TRP A 66 -13.51 -5.81 -18.80
C TRP A 66 -14.69 -4.83 -18.88
N VAL A 67 -14.95 -4.08 -17.80
CA VAL A 67 -15.99 -3.04 -17.78
C VAL A 67 -15.70 -1.96 -18.80
N ASN A 68 -14.44 -1.50 -18.91
CA ASN A 68 -14.02 -0.49 -19.88
C ASN A 68 -14.22 -0.97 -21.33
N THR A 69 -13.88 -2.22 -21.64
CA THR A 69 -14.09 -2.81 -22.97
C THR A 69 -15.57 -2.86 -23.35
N ILE A 70 -16.43 -3.40 -22.47
CA ILE A 70 -17.88 -3.48 -22.74
C ILE A 70 -18.47 -2.08 -22.91
N TRP A 71 -18.06 -1.15 -22.07
CA TRP A 71 -18.53 0.23 -22.11
C TRP A 71 -18.14 0.92 -23.43
N ASN A 72 -16.91 0.72 -23.92
CA ASN A 72 -16.49 1.31 -25.20
C ASN A 72 -17.11 0.62 -26.42
N GLU A 73 -17.33 -0.71 -26.39
CA GLU A 73 -17.94 -1.45 -27.49
C GLU A 73 -19.44 -1.22 -27.61
N GLY A 74 -20.14 -1.02 -26.49
CA GLY A 74 -21.59 -0.85 -26.46
C GLY A 74 -22.09 0.59 -26.64
N ALA A 75 -21.22 1.60 -26.54
CA ALA A 75 -21.69 2.96 -26.35
C ALA A 75 -22.32 3.59 -27.60
N TYR A 76 -21.74 3.53 -28.81
CA TYR A 76 -22.28 4.32 -29.94
C TYR A 76 -21.80 3.88 -31.32
N PRO A 77 -22.66 3.26 -32.16
CA PRO A 77 -22.33 2.99 -33.57
C PRO A 77 -22.27 4.25 -34.47
N ASP A 78 -23.09 5.29 -34.22
CA ASP A 78 -23.44 6.24 -35.30
C ASP A 78 -23.45 7.76 -35.00
N ALA A 79 -22.93 8.28 -33.88
CA ALA A 79 -23.09 9.73 -33.57
C ALA A 79 -21.82 10.47 -33.08
N VAL A 80 -21.13 11.17 -34.00
CA VAL A 80 -19.98 12.05 -33.74
C VAL A 80 -20.41 13.29 -32.92
N SER A 81 -20.37 13.21 -31.59
CA SER A 81 -20.60 14.36 -30.70
C SER A 81 -19.37 14.70 -29.87
N VAL A 82 -19.22 15.96 -29.47
CA VAL A 82 -18.16 16.43 -28.55
C VAL A 82 -18.12 15.60 -27.25
N PHE A 83 -19.28 15.11 -26.83
CA PHE A 83 -19.43 14.20 -25.70
C PHE A 83 -18.69 12.87 -25.91
N GLN A 84 -18.72 12.29 -27.12
CA GLN A 84 -17.94 11.08 -27.42
C GLN A 84 -16.43 11.33 -27.36
N VAL A 85 -15.94 12.48 -27.83
CA VAL A 85 -14.50 12.79 -27.80
C VAL A 85 -14.02 12.94 -26.35
N LEU A 86 -14.76 13.69 -25.52
CA LEU A 86 -14.49 13.80 -24.09
C LEU A 86 -14.58 12.44 -23.39
N HIS A 87 -15.53 11.61 -23.80
CA HIS A 87 -15.72 10.27 -23.27
C HIS A 87 -14.59 9.31 -23.66
N HIS A 88 -14.14 9.32 -24.92
CA HIS A 88 -13.03 8.50 -25.39
C HIS A 88 -11.70 8.91 -24.75
N VAL A 89 -11.50 10.22 -24.56
CA VAL A 89 -10.35 10.73 -23.81
C VAL A 89 -10.42 10.27 -22.35
N ALA A 90 -11.59 10.36 -21.71
CA ALA A 90 -11.79 9.87 -20.35
C ALA A 90 -11.60 8.34 -20.23
N SER A 91 -12.07 7.54 -21.19
CA SER A 91 -11.92 6.07 -21.18
C SER A 91 -10.50 5.61 -21.50
N SER A 92 -9.76 6.38 -22.30
CA SER A 92 -8.32 6.16 -22.56
C SER A 92 -7.48 6.52 -21.33
N VAL A 93 -7.82 7.63 -20.65
CA VAL A 93 -7.21 8.03 -19.37
C VAL A 93 -7.56 7.02 -18.27
N ALA A 94 -8.74 6.41 -18.30
CA ALA A 94 -9.16 5.35 -17.40
C ALA A 94 -8.26 4.11 -17.50
N LEU A 95 -8.02 3.59 -18.71
CA LEU A 95 -7.14 2.44 -18.92
C LEU A 95 -5.72 2.70 -18.37
N LEU A 96 -5.19 3.90 -18.66
CA LEU A 96 -3.90 4.34 -18.16
C LEU A 96 -3.90 4.44 -16.63
N THR A 97 -4.96 5.01 -16.04
CA THR A 97 -5.06 5.15 -14.58
C THR A 97 -5.33 3.85 -13.83
N GLU A 98 -5.93 2.84 -14.46
CA GLU A 98 -6.08 1.50 -13.85
C GLU A 98 -4.78 0.69 -13.92
N MET A 99 -4.01 0.81 -15.00
CA MET A 99 -2.66 0.23 -15.05
C MET A 99 -1.74 0.85 -14.00
N MET A 100 -1.85 2.15 -13.81
CA MET A 100 -1.15 2.89 -12.75
C MET A 100 -1.56 2.42 -11.35
N GLU A 101 -2.82 2.03 -11.11
CA GLU A 101 -3.24 1.50 -9.81
C GLU A 101 -2.51 0.20 -9.43
N VAL A 102 -2.35 -0.73 -10.37
CA VAL A 102 -1.60 -1.98 -10.13
C VAL A 102 -0.14 -1.70 -9.79
N LEU A 103 0.45 -0.73 -10.50
CA LEU A 103 1.83 -0.31 -10.30
C LEU A 103 2.07 0.40 -8.95
N PHE A 104 1.03 0.95 -8.29
CA PHE A 104 1.18 1.76 -7.07
C PHE A 104 0.60 1.15 -5.82
N VAL A 105 -0.60 0.56 -5.89
CA VAL A 105 -1.18 -0.18 -4.76
C VAL A 105 -0.24 -1.33 -4.39
N GLY A 106 0.41 -1.97 -5.37
CA GLY A 106 1.39 -3.02 -5.15
C GLY A 106 2.54 -2.58 -4.21
N PRO A 107 3.35 -1.58 -4.58
CA PRO A 107 4.46 -1.11 -3.75
C PRO A 107 4.06 -0.52 -2.39
N ALA A 108 3.00 0.30 -2.34
CA ALA A 108 2.53 0.87 -1.07
C ALA A 108 2.11 -0.24 -0.10
N MET A 109 1.46 -1.28 -0.64
CA MET A 109 1.03 -2.40 0.17
C MET A 109 2.17 -3.39 0.48
N LEU A 110 3.15 -3.53 -0.41
CA LEU A 110 4.38 -4.25 -0.09
C LEU A 110 5.03 -3.66 1.16
N LEU A 111 5.18 -2.33 1.20
CA LEU A 111 5.75 -1.66 2.37
C LEU A 111 4.87 -1.84 3.61
N SER A 112 3.55 -1.72 3.50
CA SER A 112 2.67 -1.93 4.66
C SER A 112 2.80 -3.34 5.26
N VAL A 113 2.93 -4.36 4.41
CA VAL A 113 3.15 -5.74 4.85
C VAL A 113 4.54 -5.93 5.46
N LEU A 114 5.59 -5.36 4.87
CA LEU A 114 6.95 -5.46 5.42
C LEU A 114 7.10 -4.73 6.76
N ILE A 115 6.42 -3.59 6.94
CA ILE A 115 6.34 -2.88 8.22
C ILE A 115 5.62 -3.74 9.26
N ALA A 116 4.49 -4.35 8.89
CA ALA A 116 3.75 -5.24 9.78
C ALA A 116 4.56 -6.49 10.17
N ASP A 117 5.38 -7.00 9.26
CA ASP A 117 6.28 -8.13 9.52
C ASP A 117 7.39 -7.73 10.51
N LEU A 118 8.04 -6.58 10.28
CA LEU A 118 9.02 -6.02 11.21
C LEU A 118 8.43 -5.82 12.62
N ARG A 119 7.18 -5.35 12.71
CA ARG A 119 6.47 -5.23 13.99
C ARG A 119 6.33 -6.57 14.68
N LYS A 120 5.86 -7.60 13.96
CA LYS A 120 5.70 -8.96 14.51
C LYS A 120 7.02 -9.55 14.98
N GLU A 121 8.11 -9.32 14.26
CA GLU A 121 9.45 -9.73 14.70
C GLU A 121 9.86 -9.04 16.01
N CYS A 122 9.64 -7.72 16.12
CA CYS A 122 9.90 -6.97 17.35
C CYS A 122 9.05 -7.50 18.53
N GLU A 123 7.76 -7.75 18.29
CA GLU A 123 6.86 -8.32 19.30
C GLU A 123 7.29 -9.73 19.74
N ALA A 124 7.74 -10.57 18.80
CA ALA A 124 8.24 -11.90 19.11
C ALA A 124 9.49 -11.82 19.99
N LEU A 125 10.42 -10.91 19.69
CA LEU A 125 11.60 -10.67 20.52
C LEU A 125 11.20 -10.17 21.92
N ILE A 126 10.28 -9.21 22.00
CA ILE A 126 9.74 -8.71 23.28
C ILE A 126 9.19 -9.87 24.10
N LYS A 127 8.38 -10.75 23.50
CA LYS A 127 7.82 -11.94 24.17
C LYS A 127 8.91 -12.91 24.63
N GLN A 128 9.92 -13.17 23.81
CA GLN A 128 11.04 -14.04 24.18
C GLN A 128 11.80 -13.50 25.39
N THR A 129 12.03 -12.19 25.46
CA THR A 129 12.69 -11.62 26.65
C THR A 129 11.84 -11.75 27.91
N ARG A 130 10.50 -11.80 27.82
CA ARG A 130 9.58 -11.89 28.98
C ARG A 130 9.59 -13.27 29.64
N LEU A 131 9.89 -14.32 28.90
CA LEU A 131 9.97 -15.65 29.48
C LEU A 131 11.25 -15.73 30.34
N PRO A 132 11.15 -16.10 31.64
CA PRO A 132 12.34 -16.41 32.41
C PRO A 132 13.08 -17.51 31.65
N ARG A 133 14.37 -17.30 31.33
CA ARG A 133 15.18 -18.35 30.71
C ARG A 133 15.05 -19.58 31.62
N PRO A 134 14.45 -20.69 31.18
CA PRO A 134 14.55 -21.90 31.96
C PRO A 134 16.06 -22.19 32.05
N LEU A 135 16.55 -22.46 33.27
CA LEU A 135 17.86 -23.05 33.53
C LEU A 135 17.88 -24.45 32.90
N VAL A 136 17.80 -24.53 31.57
CA VAL A 136 18.08 -25.76 30.85
C VAL A 136 19.59 -25.86 30.84
N SER A 137 20.12 -26.71 31.72
CA SER A 137 21.45 -27.24 31.56
C SER A 137 21.49 -27.90 30.18
N LEU A 138 22.09 -27.21 29.22
CA LEU A 138 22.43 -27.78 27.92
C LEU A 138 23.41 -28.93 28.21
N LYS A 139 22.88 -30.16 28.33
CA LYS A 139 23.65 -31.35 27.96
C LYS A 139 23.94 -31.19 26.47
N MET A 140 25.16 -30.75 26.20
CA MET A 140 25.69 -30.50 24.89
C MET A 140 26.00 -31.86 24.29
N ASP A 141 25.07 -32.43 23.52
CA ASP A 141 25.33 -33.64 22.75
C ASP A 141 26.38 -33.31 21.68
N SER A 142 27.49 -34.03 21.77
CA SER A 142 28.77 -33.80 21.13
C SER A 142 28.79 -34.19 19.65
N ALA A 143 28.04 -33.50 18.80
CA ALA A 143 27.98 -33.82 17.36
C ALA A 143 28.30 -32.65 16.39
N PHE A 144 28.60 -31.44 16.87
CA PHE A 144 29.03 -30.35 16.00
C PHE A 144 30.38 -29.77 16.46
N SER A 145 31.45 -30.43 16.02
CA SER A 145 32.81 -29.88 16.02
C SER A 145 32.93 -28.82 14.93
N ASN A 146 32.75 -27.55 15.29
CA ASN A 146 33.30 -26.42 14.54
C ASN A 146 34.09 -25.55 15.52
N GLN A 147 35.41 -25.63 15.44
CA GLN A 147 36.39 -24.96 16.30
C GLN A 147 36.40 -23.41 16.17
N ASP A 148 35.59 -22.82 15.29
CA ASP A 148 35.51 -21.36 15.10
C ASP A 148 34.56 -20.62 16.06
N TYR A 149 33.81 -21.33 16.91
CA TYR A 149 32.86 -20.69 17.84
C TYR A 149 33.43 -20.36 19.23
N ALA A 150 34.61 -20.89 19.59
CA ALA A 150 35.18 -20.73 20.93
C ALA A 150 35.69 -19.30 21.21
N GLY A 151 35.96 -18.49 20.18
CA GLY A 151 36.36 -17.08 20.32
C GLY A 151 35.21 -16.08 20.47
N ARG A 152 33.95 -16.52 20.34
CA ARG A 152 32.76 -15.63 20.24
C ARG A 152 31.87 -15.63 21.49
N ILE A 153 32.34 -16.17 22.61
CA ILE A 153 31.71 -16.00 23.93
C ILE A 153 32.23 -14.69 24.57
N LYS A 154 32.00 -13.57 23.89
CA LYS A 154 32.16 -12.23 24.48
C LYS A 154 30.80 -11.55 24.51
N GLN A 155 30.16 -11.70 25.68
CA GLN A 155 29.06 -10.90 26.23
C GLN A 155 27.69 -10.95 25.52
N PRO A 156 26.70 -11.69 26.05
CA PRO A 156 25.32 -11.70 25.55
C PRO A 156 24.60 -10.35 25.62
N HIS A 157 25.19 -9.34 26.27
CA HIS A 157 24.66 -7.98 26.30
C HIS A 157 24.86 -7.23 24.97
N ASN A 158 25.99 -7.42 24.28
CA ASN A 158 26.25 -6.74 23.02
C ASN A 158 25.32 -7.24 21.91
N ASP A 159 25.00 -8.53 21.93
CA ASP A 159 24.10 -9.16 20.95
C ASP A 159 22.71 -8.53 20.94
N THR A 160 22.17 -8.13 22.12
CA THR A 160 20.85 -7.49 22.20
C THR A 160 20.85 -6.08 21.64
N VAL A 161 21.90 -5.29 21.91
CA VAL A 161 22.05 -3.92 21.41
C VAL A 161 22.19 -3.92 19.89
N GLU A 162 23.03 -4.80 19.35
CA GLU A 162 23.23 -4.97 17.91
C GLU A 162 21.94 -5.40 17.20
N MET A 163 21.14 -6.26 17.84
CA MET A 163 19.85 -6.70 17.29
C MET A 163 18.84 -5.55 17.18
N TRP A 164 18.67 -4.74 18.23
CA TRP A 164 17.78 -3.57 18.17
C TRP A 164 18.26 -2.53 17.16
N ARG A 165 19.58 -2.33 17.08
CA ARG A 165 20.19 -1.49 16.04
C ARG A 165 19.86 -2.01 14.64
N SER A 166 19.93 -3.32 14.42
CA SER A 166 19.56 -3.96 13.15
C SER A 166 18.10 -3.70 12.79
N PHE A 167 17.15 -3.84 13.74
CA PHE A 167 15.75 -3.51 13.49
C PHE A 167 15.51 -2.04 13.17
N ARG A 168 16.20 -1.13 13.87
CA ARG A 168 16.14 0.31 13.57
C ARG A 168 16.64 0.61 12.15
N VAL A 169 17.75 0.01 11.73
CA VAL A 169 18.27 0.17 10.36
C VAL A 169 17.29 -0.38 9.33
N ARG A 170 16.66 -1.54 9.58
CA ARG A 170 15.60 -2.06 8.71
C ARG A 170 14.42 -1.11 8.58
N GLN A 171 13.98 -0.52 9.70
CA GLN A 171 12.91 0.47 9.67
C GLN A 171 13.31 1.71 8.87
N GLN A 172 14.56 2.15 8.96
CA GLN A 172 15.08 3.25 8.14
C GLN A 172 14.97 2.93 6.65
N PHE A 173 15.38 1.74 6.21
CA PHE A 173 15.23 1.32 4.81
C PHE A 173 13.77 1.31 4.36
N LEU A 174 12.85 0.82 5.20
CA LEU A 174 11.41 0.85 4.90
C LEU A 174 10.89 2.29 4.79
N HIS A 175 11.36 3.19 5.65
CA HIS A 175 11.00 4.60 5.59
C HIS A 175 11.52 5.29 4.32
N ASP A 176 12.78 5.06 3.97
CA ASP A 176 13.40 5.64 2.77
C ASP A 176 12.68 5.16 1.50
N MET A 177 12.26 3.88 1.46
CA MET A 177 11.41 3.36 0.38
C MET A 177 10.04 4.03 0.33
N THR A 178 9.42 4.32 1.48
CA THR A 178 8.14 5.07 1.54
C THR A 178 8.31 6.50 1.02
N ILE A 179 9.40 7.19 1.39
CA ILE A 179 9.71 8.52 0.85
C ILE A 179 9.90 8.45 -0.67
N GLY A 180 10.67 7.48 -1.15
CA GLY A 180 10.87 7.27 -2.59
C GLY A 180 9.56 7.05 -3.33
N LEU A 181 8.67 6.20 -2.80
CA LEU A 181 7.34 6.00 -3.35
C LEU A 181 6.50 7.27 -3.38
N ASN A 182 6.47 8.03 -2.30
CA ASN A 182 5.74 9.29 -2.24
C ASN A 182 6.25 10.28 -3.28
N ALA A 183 7.57 10.45 -3.40
CA ALA A 183 8.17 11.37 -4.36
C ALA A 183 7.86 10.97 -5.81
N MET A 184 7.88 9.66 -6.11
CA MET A 184 7.57 9.15 -7.45
C MET A 184 6.09 9.29 -7.80
N PHE A 185 5.19 9.09 -6.84
CA PHE A 185 3.76 8.92 -7.13
C PHE A 185 2.85 10.02 -6.62
N ALA A 186 3.37 11.06 -5.96
CA ALA A 186 2.56 12.20 -5.54
C ALA A 186 1.73 12.80 -6.68
N LEU A 187 2.32 13.06 -7.86
CA LEU A 187 1.56 13.58 -9.00
C LEU A 187 0.50 12.61 -9.49
N VAL A 188 0.85 11.32 -9.56
CA VAL A 188 -0.10 10.32 -10.04
C VAL A 188 -1.26 10.17 -9.05
N HIS A 189 -1.01 10.22 -7.74
CA HIS A 189 -2.06 10.22 -6.73
C HIS A 189 -2.95 11.44 -6.85
N LEU A 190 -2.39 12.62 -7.09
CA LEU A 190 -3.18 13.83 -7.32
C LEU A 190 -4.09 13.68 -8.54
N VAL A 191 -3.52 13.32 -9.69
CA VAL A 191 -4.27 13.13 -10.95
C VAL A 191 -5.32 12.05 -10.78
N LYS A 192 -5.00 10.95 -10.10
CA LYS A 192 -5.94 9.85 -9.85
C LYS A 192 -7.07 10.28 -8.94
N THR A 193 -6.80 11.00 -7.85
CA THR A 193 -7.86 11.52 -6.97
C THR A 193 -8.80 12.46 -7.72
N CYS A 194 -8.27 13.37 -8.55
CA CYS A 194 -9.08 14.22 -9.42
C CYS A 194 -9.90 13.40 -10.43
N HIS A 195 -9.28 12.41 -11.06
CA HIS A 195 -9.94 11.52 -12.01
C HIS A 195 -11.08 10.73 -11.36
N ILE A 196 -10.88 10.19 -10.14
CA ILE A 196 -11.91 9.46 -9.40
C ILE A 196 -13.06 10.39 -9.02
N LEU A 197 -12.77 11.60 -8.54
CA LEU A 197 -13.81 12.59 -8.26
C LEU A 197 -14.66 12.91 -9.50
N TYR A 198 -14.01 13.06 -10.65
CA TYR A 198 -14.68 13.33 -11.92
C TYR A 198 -15.50 12.13 -12.39
N VAL A 199 -14.87 10.97 -12.55
CA VAL A 199 -15.49 9.74 -13.05
C VAL A 199 -16.60 9.26 -12.14
N ALA A 200 -16.36 9.13 -10.83
CA ALA A 200 -17.38 8.63 -9.93
C ALA A 200 -18.61 9.53 -9.93
N SER A 201 -18.41 10.86 -9.91
CA SER A 201 -19.52 11.82 -10.01
C SER A 201 -20.28 11.72 -11.33
N LEU A 202 -19.55 11.69 -12.46
CA LEU A 202 -20.14 11.68 -13.80
C LEU A 202 -20.84 10.35 -14.11
N SER A 203 -20.18 9.23 -13.82
CA SER A 203 -20.74 7.90 -14.09
C SER A 203 -21.90 7.58 -13.14
N THR A 204 -21.86 8.04 -11.87
CA THR A 204 -23.01 7.88 -10.98
C THR A 204 -24.21 8.68 -11.46
N SER A 205 -24.00 9.95 -11.85
CA SER A 205 -25.09 10.79 -12.38
C SER A 205 -25.69 10.23 -13.67
N HIS A 206 -24.85 9.82 -14.64
CA HIS A 206 -25.35 9.16 -15.87
C HIS A 206 -26.14 7.90 -15.56
N GLY A 207 -25.63 7.04 -14.69
CA GLY A 207 -26.31 5.81 -14.31
C GLY A 207 -27.68 6.07 -13.68
N ILE A 208 -27.78 7.09 -12.81
CA ILE A 208 -29.06 7.49 -12.20
C ILE A 208 -30.02 8.05 -13.24
N ILE A 209 -29.55 8.92 -14.14
CA ILE A 209 -30.39 9.49 -15.21
C ILE A 209 -30.94 8.38 -16.11
N TYR A 210 -30.10 7.43 -16.54
CA TYR A 210 -30.56 6.30 -17.35
C TYR A 210 -31.53 5.37 -16.60
N LEU A 211 -31.39 5.22 -15.28
CA LEU A 211 -32.40 4.53 -14.46
C LEU A 211 -33.74 5.29 -14.45
N MET A 212 -33.72 6.62 -14.43
CA MET A 212 -34.95 7.44 -14.43
C MET A 212 -35.64 7.45 -15.80
N LEU A 213 -34.90 7.34 -16.88
CA LEU A 213 -35.41 7.33 -18.25
C LEU A 213 -35.91 5.95 -18.71
N ASP A 214 -36.01 4.95 -17.81
CA ASP A 214 -36.33 3.55 -18.14
C ASP A 214 -35.48 3.00 -19.32
N SER A 215 -34.22 3.45 -19.37
CA SER A 215 -33.29 3.00 -20.41
C SER A 215 -32.93 1.53 -20.21
N PRO A 216 -32.47 0.83 -21.27
CA PRO A 216 -32.01 -0.55 -21.16
C PRO A 216 -31.05 -0.72 -19.98
N ALA A 217 -31.30 -1.74 -19.16
CA ALA A 217 -30.57 -2.04 -17.93
C ALA A 217 -29.04 -1.86 -18.02
N TRP A 218 -28.42 -2.29 -19.12
CA TRP A 218 -26.98 -2.20 -19.32
C TRP A 218 -26.47 -0.75 -19.41
N GLN A 219 -27.24 0.18 -19.99
CA GLN A 219 -26.87 1.60 -20.09
C GLN A 219 -26.83 2.26 -18.71
N SER A 220 -27.67 1.82 -17.79
CA SER A 220 -27.74 2.35 -16.43
C SER A 220 -26.78 1.66 -15.46
N TYR A 221 -26.60 0.34 -15.58
CA TYR A 221 -25.79 -0.43 -14.63
C TYR A 221 -24.28 -0.36 -14.87
N ILE A 222 -23.81 -0.29 -16.12
CA ILE A 222 -22.37 -0.21 -16.39
C ILE A 222 -21.71 1.06 -15.81
N PRO A 223 -22.26 2.28 -15.97
CA PRO A 223 -21.63 3.48 -15.41
C PRO A 223 -21.71 3.48 -13.87
N LEU A 224 -22.76 2.94 -13.27
CA LEU A 224 -22.82 2.74 -11.82
C LEU A 224 -21.74 1.77 -11.34
N LEU A 225 -21.58 0.63 -12.03
CA LEU A 225 -20.54 -0.35 -11.71
C LEU A 225 -19.14 0.27 -11.83
N TYR A 226 -18.91 1.04 -12.89
CA TYR A 226 -17.65 1.74 -13.11
C TYR A 226 -17.33 2.74 -11.98
N SER A 227 -18.33 3.52 -11.55
CA SER A 227 -18.20 4.42 -10.40
C SER A 227 -17.87 3.68 -9.10
N VAL A 228 -18.55 2.56 -8.83
CA VAL A 228 -18.30 1.73 -7.65
C VAL A 228 -16.88 1.17 -7.66
N LEU A 229 -16.40 0.67 -8.81
CA LEU A 229 -15.04 0.18 -8.95
C LEU A 229 -14.02 1.30 -8.70
N ALA A 230 -14.20 2.48 -9.30
CA ALA A 230 -13.32 3.63 -9.08
C ALA A 230 -13.29 4.09 -7.61
N CYS A 231 -14.43 4.06 -6.92
CA CYS A 231 -14.47 4.36 -5.49
C CYS A 231 -13.79 3.27 -4.66
N ALA A 232 -14.00 2.00 -4.99
CA ALA A 232 -13.41 0.87 -4.29
C ALA A 232 -11.88 0.87 -4.38
N THR A 233 -11.31 1.22 -5.53
CA THR A 233 -9.86 1.34 -5.68
C THR A 233 -9.28 2.50 -4.86
N PHE A 234 -9.96 3.65 -4.83
CA PHE A 234 -9.56 4.77 -3.97
C PHE A 234 -9.59 4.41 -2.49
N VAL A 235 -10.66 3.74 -2.05
CA VAL A 235 -10.80 3.22 -0.69
C VAL A 235 -9.65 2.27 -0.37
N GLY A 236 -9.32 1.34 -1.28
CA GLY A 236 -8.18 0.44 -1.15
C GLY A 236 -6.86 1.19 -0.96
N LEU A 237 -6.60 2.22 -1.77
CA LEU A 237 -5.42 3.06 -1.65
C LEU A 237 -5.33 3.78 -0.30
N CYS A 238 -6.40 4.42 0.14
CA CYS A 238 -6.44 5.11 1.43
C CYS A 238 -6.32 4.15 2.61
N CYS A 239 -6.95 2.97 2.54
CA CYS A 239 -6.87 1.94 3.58
C CYS A 239 -5.46 1.35 3.68
N THR A 240 -4.79 1.07 2.56
CA THR A 240 -3.43 0.52 2.56
C THR A 240 -2.41 1.52 3.10
N ALA A 241 -2.52 2.79 2.70
CA ALA A 241 -1.70 3.87 3.25
C ALA A 241 -1.94 4.09 4.76
N GLN A 242 -3.21 4.07 5.20
CA GLN A 242 -3.56 4.13 6.61
C GLN A 242 -3.01 2.93 7.40
N MET A 243 -3.05 1.73 6.81
CA MET A 243 -2.51 0.52 7.43
C MET A 243 -1.01 0.67 7.73
N ALA A 244 -0.23 1.18 6.78
CA ALA A 244 1.20 1.41 7.00
C ALA A 244 1.45 2.40 8.15
N GLU A 245 0.69 3.49 8.22
CA GLU A 245 0.78 4.45 9.32
C GLU A 245 0.41 3.81 10.68
N ASN A 246 -0.68 3.04 10.72
CA ASN A 246 -1.14 2.36 11.92
C ASN A 246 -0.11 1.32 12.41
N GLU A 247 0.51 0.57 11.51
CA GLU A 247 1.53 -0.42 11.84
C GLU A 247 2.78 0.22 12.46
N LEU A 248 3.23 1.38 11.94
CA LEU A 248 4.30 2.16 12.55
C LEU A 248 3.92 2.71 13.94
N ALA A 249 2.68 3.20 14.09
CA ALA A 249 2.19 3.68 15.38
C ALA A 249 2.16 2.54 16.41
N LEU A 250 1.63 1.38 16.05
CA LEU A 250 1.59 0.18 16.88
C LEU A 250 2.99 -0.33 17.25
N LEU A 251 3.93 -0.31 16.31
CA LEU A 251 5.34 -0.61 16.58
C LEU A 251 5.92 0.32 17.66
N SER A 252 5.77 1.63 17.49
CA SER A 252 6.31 2.61 18.44
C SER A 252 5.67 2.47 19.84
N ASN A 253 4.36 2.24 19.90
CA ASN A 253 3.63 2.08 21.16
C ASN A 253 3.98 0.75 21.84
N GLY A 254 4.18 -0.33 21.07
CA GLY A 254 4.63 -1.63 21.57
C GLY A 254 6.02 -1.56 22.20
N LEU A 255 6.95 -0.85 21.56
CA LEU A 255 8.30 -0.62 22.09
C LEU A 255 8.29 0.22 23.38
N LEU A 256 7.47 1.26 23.44
CA LEU A 256 7.31 2.06 24.67
C LEU A 256 6.67 1.25 25.79
N GLY A 257 5.64 0.45 25.47
CA GLY A 257 5.03 -0.47 26.43
C GLY A 257 6.02 -1.49 26.97
N PHE A 258 6.95 -1.97 26.13
CA PHE A 258 8.04 -2.84 26.56
C PHE A 258 8.99 -2.15 27.55
N LEU A 259 9.44 -0.93 27.24
CA LEU A 259 10.31 -0.17 28.14
C LEU A 259 9.65 0.15 29.48
N ALA A 260 8.34 0.45 29.47
CA ALA A 260 7.58 0.71 30.69
C ALA A 260 7.44 -0.54 31.58
N GLN A 261 7.28 -1.71 30.98
CA GLN A 261 7.12 -2.98 31.72
C GLN A 261 8.43 -3.56 32.23
N LYS A 262 9.57 -3.18 31.64
CA LYS A 262 10.89 -3.69 32.02
C LYS A 262 11.88 -2.55 32.24
N PRO A 263 11.86 -1.91 33.42
CA PRO A 263 12.81 -0.85 33.75
C PRO A 263 14.26 -1.36 33.85
N GLU A 264 14.46 -2.66 34.09
CA GLU A 264 15.77 -3.31 34.29
C GLU A 264 16.53 -3.65 32.98
N VAL A 265 16.03 -3.22 31.82
CA VAL A 265 16.74 -3.40 30.55
C VAL A 265 18.08 -2.68 30.59
N SER A 266 19.13 -3.29 30.06
CA SER A 266 20.46 -2.68 30.06
C SER A 266 20.45 -1.28 29.42
N PRO A 267 21.24 -0.32 29.93
CA PRO A 267 21.21 1.06 29.47
C PRO A 267 21.41 1.21 27.95
N GLY A 268 22.31 0.44 27.35
CA GLY A 268 22.55 0.46 25.90
C GLY A 268 21.35 -0.03 25.08
N THR A 269 20.67 -1.10 25.55
CA THR A 269 19.47 -1.63 24.89
C THR A 269 18.31 -0.65 25.02
N LYS A 270 18.13 -0.05 26.20
CA LYS A 270 17.14 1.00 26.43
C LYS A 270 17.36 2.18 25.49
N GLN A 271 18.60 2.66 25.38
CA GLN A 271 18.95 3.76 24.48
C GLN A 271 18.65 3.44 23.02
N GLU A 272 19.00 2.24 22.52
CA GLU A 272 18.69 1.87 21.13
C GLU A 272 17.19 1.77 20.88
N ILE A 273 16.40 1.25 21.83
CA ILE A 273 14.93 1.21 21.69
C ILE A 273 14.34 2.62 21.71
N GLU A 274 14.83 3.52 22.57
CA GLU A 274 14.38 4.92 22.59
C GLU A 274 14.70 5.64 21.27
N LEU A 275 15.90 5.44 20.72
CA LEU A 275 16.28 5.94 19.41
C LEU A 275 15.38 5.37 18.31
N PHE A 276 15.04 4.09 18.38
CA PHE A 276 14.14 3.45 17.44
C PHE A 276 12.72 4.05 17.52
N VAL A 277 12.16 4.18 18.71
CA VAL A 277 10.85 4.83 18.93
C VAL A 277 10.85 6.26 18.40
N ARG A 278 11.90 7.03 18.71
CA ARG A 278 12.04 8.41 18.23
C ARG A 278 12.07 8.44 16.69
N SER A 279 12.85 7.55 16.06
CA SER A 279 12.93 7.40 14.61
C SER A 279 11.54 7.19 14.01
N VAL A 280 10.82 6.16 14.47
CA VAL A 280 9.48 5.82 13.98
C VAL A 280 8.48 6.97 14.16
N ARG A 281 8.52 7.67 15.30
CA ARG A 281 7.61 8.78 15.60
C ARG A 281 7.88 10.04 14.77
N TRP A 282 9.14 10.32 14.47
CA TRP A 282 9.53 11.47 13.64
C TRP A 282 9.25 11.22 12.17
N GLN A 283 9.50 9.99 11.71
CA GLN A 283 9.47 9.61 10.31
C GLN A 283 8.08 9.28 9.77
N ARG A 284 7.01 9.48 10.56
CA ARG A 284 5.58 9.21 10.26
C ARG A 284 5.38 8.81 8.80
N GLY A 285 5.40 7.50 8.52
CA GLY A 285 5.42 6.92 7.16
C GLY A 285 4.10 7.12 6.41
N ARG A 286 3.69 8.38 6.30
CA ARG A 286 2.45 8.84 5.71
C ARG A 286 2.65 9.00 4.22
N PHE A 287 1.65 8.59 3.47
CA PHE A 287 1.60 8.84 2.04
C PHE A 287 1.03 10.25 1.82
N ASN A 288 1.90 11.17 1.40
CA ASN A 288 1.58 12.58 1.23
C ASN A 288 1.59 12.95 -0.26
N VAL A 289 0.56 13.67 -0.71
CA VAL A 289 0.44 14.19 -2.06
C VAL A 289 0.83 15.67 -2.05
N TYR A 290 2.12 15.95 -2.29
CA TYR A 290 2.71 17.31 -2.35
C TYR A 290 2.40 18.24 -1.15
N GLY A 291 2.04 17.70 0.01
CA GLY A 291 1.63 18.50 1.17
C GLY A 291 0.17 18.98 1.13
N ILE A 292 -0.57 18.68 0.05
CA ILE A 292 -1.97 19.07 -0.12
C ILE A 292 -2.87 18.21 0.75
N PHE A 293 -2.70 16.89 0.68
CA PHE A 293 -3.46 15.94 1.49
C PHE A 293 -2.67 14.64 1.73
N TYR A 294 -3.11 13.89 2.73
CA TYR A 294 -2.57 12.57 3.04
C TYR A 294 -3.53 11.48 2.55
N LEU A 295 -3.00 10.41 1.96
CA LEU A 295 -3.81 9.23 1.65
C LEU A 295 -4.12 8.49 2.96
N ASN A 296 -5.29 8.78 3.53
CA ASN A 296 -5.73 8.20 4.79
C ASN A 296 -7.27 8.11 4.83
N THR A 297 -7.81 7.59 5.92
CA THR A 297 -9.27 7.41 6.08
C THR A 297 -10.06 8.72 6.13
N ASN A 298 -9.43 9.84 6.51
CA ASN A 298 -10.10 11.14 6.52
C ASN A 298 -10.28 11.67 5.09
N THR A 299 -9.24 11.59 4.25
CA THR A 299 -9.32 11.96 2.83
C THR A 299 -10.29 11.05 2.09
N MET A 300 -10.28 9.74 2.39
CA MET A 300 -11.28 8.79 1.86
C MET A 300 -12.70 9.25 2.15
N LYS A 301 -13.03 9.55 3.41
CA LYS A 301 -14.36 10.03 3.81
C LYS A 301 -14.71 11.36 3.14
N ALA A 302 -13.76 12.28 3.02
CA ALA A 302 -13.98 13.57 2.39
C ALA A 302 -14.31 13.44 0.89
N VAL A 303 -13.57 12.61 0.16
CA VAL A 303 -13.82 12.35 -1.27
C VAL A 303 -15.15 11.63 -1.49
N LEU A 304 -15.43 10.57 -0.72
CA LEU A 304 -16.71 9.87 -0.82
C LEU A 304 -17.88 10.78 -0.46
N GLY A 305 -17.75 11.56 0.62
CA GLY A 305 -18.74 12.56 1.00
C GLY A 305 -18.98 13.59 -0.10
N CYS A 306 -17.92 14.09 -0.74
CA CYS A 306 -18.02 15.01 -1.87
C CYS A 306 -18.78 14.41 -3.05
N ILE A 307 -18.47 13.17 -3.45
CA ILE A 307 -19.18 12.45 -4.53
C ILE A 307 -20.66 12.29 -4.16
N SER A 308 -20.97 11.82 -2.95
CA SER A 308 -22.35 11.63 -2.51
C SER A 308 -23.13 12.95 -2.46
N THR A 309 -22.53 14.02 -1.92
CA THR A 309 -23.16 15.34 -1.89
C THR A 309 -23.43 15.86 -3.30
N TYR A 310 -22.46 15.74 -4.21
CA TYR A 310 -22.63 16.16 -5.60
C TYR A 310 -23.77 15.40 -6.29
N VAL A 311 -23.84 14.08 -6.12
CA VAL A 311 -24.91 13.24 -6.68
C VAL A 311 -26.28 13.65 -6.14
N VAL A 312 -26.40 13.87 -4.82
CA VAL A 312 -27.66 14.33 -4.20
C VAL A 312 -28.07 15.70 -4.73
N VAL A 313 -27.14 16.63 -4.86
CA VAL A 313 -27.40 17.96 -5.42
C VAL A 313 -27.89 17.86 -6.86
N LEU A 314 -27.19 17.12 -7.72
CA LEU A 314 -27.63 16.91 -9.10
C LEU A 314 -29.04 16.33 -9.17
N TRP A 315 -29.31 15.31 -8.36
CA TRP A 315 -30.63 14.69 -8.32
C TRP A 315 -31.74 15.67 -7.92
N GLN A 316 -31.49 16.54 -6.94
CA GLN A 316 -32.45 17.55 -6.51
C GLN A 316 -32.71 18.64 -7.56
N PHE A 317 -31.71 18.98 -8.37
CA PHE A 317 -31.86 19.98 -9.43
C PHE A 317 -32.53 19.41 -10.68
N ASP A 318 -32.27 18.14 -11.01
CA ASP A 318 -32.91 17.48 -12.16
C ASP A 318 -34.41 17.25 -11.91
N ALA A 319 -34.79 16.80 -10.71
CA ALA A 319 -36.19 16.67 -10.30
C ALA A 319 -36.99 18.00 -10.27
N ARG A 320 -36.30 19.15 -10.38
CA ARG A 320 -36.91 20.48 -10.50
C ARG A 320 -37.01 20.99 -11.94
N MET A 321 -36.33 20.34 -12.88
CA MET A 321 -36.35 20.69 -14.31
C MET A 321 -37.29 19.80 -15.13
N SER A 322 -37.73 18.66 -14.58
CA SER A 322 -38.87 17.86 -15.06
C SER A 322 -40.19 18.38 -14.51
#